data_AF-A0A3L7RH90-F1
#
_entry.id   AF-A0A3L7RH90-F1
#
_cell.length_a   1.000
_cell.length_b   1.000
_cell.length_c   1.000
_cell.angle_alpha   90.00
_cell.angle_beta   90.00
_cell.angle_gamma   90.00
#
_symmetry.space_group_name_H-M   'P 1'
#
loop_
_entity.id
_entity.type
_entity.pdbx_description
1 polymer ?
#
loop_
_entity_poly.entity_id
_entity_poly.type
_entity_poly.pdbx_seq_one_letter_code
_entity_poly.pdbx_strand_id
1 'polypeptide(L)'
;MTLEDVKQAYLLKAKTMHPDRGGEQEQFIRLQKAFEEANEFVKFKGGKLEWLASKIEAYSQQQEVVTETINRGGEVMMEETDWLRKSFGEDFGHVADKLVTVRLHGPAADDLYAILLGFRADSLKDLAVLDLAGGAITDEGLQQLKGLSNLRSLDLRGTMVGKLVADIPQWFEQLEFLGLPKGALGIFSRMAMPRRIKLATGDSPNRA
;
A
#
# COMPACT_ATOMS: atom_id res chain seq x y z
N MET A 1 -1.34 -28.34 6.48
CA MET A 1 -0.56 -28.80 7.64
C MET A 1 -0.27 -27.59 8.51
N THR A 2 -0.95 -27.52 9.64
CA THR A 2 -0.88 -26.46 10.65
C THR A 2 0.05 -26.86 11.80
N LEU A 3 0.36 -25.94 12.71
CA LEU A 3 1.08 -26.25 13.96
C LEU A 3 0.36 -27.31 14.79
N GLU A 4 -0.97 -27.27 14.79
CA GLU A 4 -1.81 -28.24 15.51
C GLU A 4 -1.73 -29.62 14.83
N ASP A 5 -1.72 -29.68 13.49
CA ASP A 5 -1.55 -30.95 12.75
C ASP A 5 -0.21 -31.62 13.07
N VAL A 6 0.88 -30.83 13.13
CA VAL A 6 2.23 -31.32 13.47
C VAL A 6 2.29 -31.80 14.92
N LYS A 7 1.64 -31.09 15.85
CA LYS A 7 1.57 -31.44 17.26
C LYS A 7 0.75 -32.71 17.51
N GLN A 8 -0.39 -32.88 16.85
CA GLN A 8 -1.20 -34.09 16.96
C GLN A 8 -0.47 -35.31 16.39
N ALA A 9 0.21 -35.17 15.24
CA ALA A 9 1.03 -36.24 14.66
C ALA A 9 2.21 -36.64 15.56
N TYR A 10 2.84 -35.68 16.23
CA TYR A 10 3.88 -35.94 17.23
C TYR A 10 3.34 -36.70 18.44
N LEU A 11 2.23 -36.24 19.04
CA LEU A 11 1.63 -36.88 20.21
C LEU A 11 1.21 -38.33 19.95
N LEU A 12 0.70 -38.63 18.75
CA LEU A 12 0.34 -39.99 18.35
C LEU A 12 1.58 -40.90 18.27
N LYS A 13 2.67 -40.43 17.66
CA LYS A 13 3.92 -41.21 17.54
C LYS A 13 4.68 -41.34 18.86
N ALA A 14 4.68 -40.29 19.70
CA ALA A 14 5.37 -40.28 20.99
C ALA A 14 4.75 -41.26 21.99
N LYS A 15 3.41 -41.44 21.96
CA LYS A 15 2.69 -42.40 22.82
C LYS A 15 3.11 -43.86 22.62
N THR A 16 3.58 -44.22 21.42
CA THR A 16 4.02 -45.58 21.06
C THR A 16 5.53 -45.80 21.22
N MET A 17 6.33 -44.73 21.30
CA MET A 17 7.80 -44.79 21.27
C MET A 17 8.49 -44.41 22.59
N HIS A 18 7.71 -44.17 23.66
CA HIS A 18 8.26 -43.72 24.95
C HIS A 18 9.08 -44.82 25.68
N PRO A 19 10.26 -44.51 26.27
CA PRO A 19 11.14 -45.49 26.92
C PRO A 19 10.48 -46.32 28.03
N ASP A 20 9.63 -45.68 28.85
CA ASP A 20 8.88 -46.33 29.93
C ASP A 20 7.87 -47.41 29.46
N ARG A 21 7.70 -47.57 28.13
CA ARG A 21 6.85 -48.59 27.49
C ARG A 21 7.65 -49.57 26.63
N GLY A 22 8.98 -49.62 26.80
CA GLY A 22 9.87 -50.51 26.04
C GLY A 22 10.34 -49.94 24.70
N GLY A 23 10.20 -48.62 24.48
CA GLY A 23 10.69 -47.94 23.29
C GLY A 23 12.19 -47.61 23.36
N GLU A 24 12.86 -47.66 22.21
CA GLU A 24 14.27 -47.31 22.07
C GLU A 24 14.47 -45.79 22.27
N GLN A 25 15.31 -45.41 23.23
CA GLN A 25 15.59 -44.00 23.57
C GLN A 25 16.08 -43.19 22.36
N GLU A 26 16.84 -43.82 21.46
CA GLU A 26 17.34 -43.18 20.24
C GLU A 26 16.22 -42.84 19.24
N GLN A 27 15.18 -43.67 19.15
CA GLN A 27 14.02 -43.42 18.28
C GLN A 27 13.18 -42.25 18.81
N PHE A 28 13.05 -42.15 20.12
CA PHE A 28 12.36 -41.03 20.78
C PHE A 28 13.08 -39.69 20.53
N ILE A 29 14.41 -39.66 20.64
CA ILE A 29 15.22 -38.46 20.35
C ILE A 29 15.08 -38.03 18.88
N ARG A 30 15.09 -38.98 17.93
CA ARG A 30 14.89 -38.68 16.50
C ARG A 30 13.49 -38.12 16.22
N LEU A 31 12.46 -38.65 16.89
CA LEU A 31 11.08 -38.16 16.77
C LEU A 31 10.96 -36.72 17.29
N GLN A 32 11.60 -36.41 18.43
CA GLN A 32 11.63 -35.06 18.98
C GLN A 32 12.32 -34.07 18.03
N LYS A 33 13.49 -34.44 17.49
CA LYS A 33 14.21 -33.63 16.50
C LYS A 33 13.38 -33.38 15.24
N ALA A 34 12.73 -34.41 14.70
CA ALA A 34 11.86 -34.28 13.53
C ALA A 34 10.63 -33.40 13.80
N PHE A 35 10.11 -33.40 15.04
CA PHE A 35 9.04 -32.48 15.44
C PHE A 35 9.52 -31.03 15.50
N GLU A 36 10.70 -30.77 16.06
CA GLU A 36 11.31 -29.44 16.09
C GLU A 36 11.53 -28.88 14.68
N GLU A 37 12.12 -29.68 13.77
CA GLU A 37 12.34 -29.31 12.37
C GLU A 37 11.02 -29.06 11.62
N ALA A 38 10.01 -29.91 11.81
CA ALA A 38 8.69 -29.71 11.20
C ALA A 38 7.98 -28.46 11.74
N ASN A 39 8.14 -28.17 13.03
CA ASN A 39 7.58 -26.98 13.67
C ASN A 39 8.25 -25.70 13.15
N GLU A 40 9.58 -25.68 13.03
CA GLU A 40 10.31 -24.57 12.41
C GLU A 40 9.92 -24.38 10.94
N PHE A 41 9.80 -25.47 10.17
CA PHE A 41 9.38 -25.42 8.77
C PHE A 41 7.96 -24.87 8.60
N VAL A 42 7.01 -25.28 9.44
CA VAL A 42 5.62 -24.77 9.39
C VAL A 42 5.54 -23.32 9.84
N LYS A 43 6.29 -22.90 10.88
CA LYS A 43 6.37 -21.48 11.27
C LYS A 43 6.97 -20.62 10.16
N PHE A 44 8.07 -21.09 9.56
CA PHE A 44 8.77 -20.41 8.47
C PHE A 44 7.87 -20.30 7.22
N LYS A 45 7.23 -21.39 6.79
CA LYS A 45 6.30 -21.35 5.65
C LYS A 45 5.02 -20.58 5.96
N GLY A 46 4.48 -20.69 7.18
CA GLY A 46 3.28 -19.98 7.61
C GLY A 46 3.47 -18.47 7.51
N GLY A 47 4.53 -17.94 8.14
CA GLY A 47 4.86 -16.52 8.06
C GLY A 47 5.14 -16.05 6.63
N LYS A 48 5.78 -16.89 5.80
CA LYS A 48 6.04 -16.57 4.39
C LYS A 48 4.76 -16.55 3.54
N LEU A 49 3.82 -17.46 3.78
CA LEU A 49 2.55 -17.54 3.05
C LEU A 49 1.58 -16.43 3.48
N GLU A 50 1.49 -16.12 4.77
CA GLU A 50 0.73 -14.98 5.28
C GLU A 50 1.27 -13.66 4.73
N TRP A 51 2.60 -13.52 4.71
CA TRP A 51 3.25 -12.36 4.10
C TRP A 51 2.97 -12.28 2.58
N LEU A 52 3.06 -13.39 1.84
CA LEU A 52 2.73 -13.43 0.41
C LEU A 52 1.25 -13.09 0.16
N ALA A 53 0.33 -13.62 0.97
CA ALA A 53 -1.09 -13.35 0.85
C ALA A 53 -1.39 -11.85 1.05
N SER A 54 -0.79 -11.24 2.08
CA SER A 54 -0.89 -9.80 2.30
C SER A 54 -0.33 -8.99 1.13
N LYS A 55 0.77 -9.43 0.51
CA LYS A 55 1.33 -8.77 -0.68
C LYS A 55 0.46 -8.92 -1.92
N ILE A 56 -0.16 -10.08 -2.13
CA ILE A 56 -1.10 -10.31 -3.22
C ILE A 56 -2.33 -9.42 -3.05
N GLU A 57 -2.88 -9.31 -1.84
CA GLU A 57 -4.01 -8.43 -1.57
C GLU A 57 -3.68 -6.96 -1.84
N ALA A 58 -2.54 -6.48 -1.32
CA ALA A 58 -2.09 -5.11 -1.56
C ALA A 58 -1.85 -4.85 -3.06
N TYR A 59 -1.23 -5.79 -3.77
CA TYR A 59 -1.04 -5.71 -5.21
C TYR A 59 -2.38 -5.65 -5.95
N SER A 60 -3.35 -6.51 -5.61
CA SER A 60 -4.69 -6.50 -6.22
C SER A 60 -5.38 -5.15 -6.06
N GLN A 61 -5.32 -4.58 -4.85
CA GLN A 61 -5.89 -3.27 -4.56
C GLN A 61 -5.19 -2.14 -5.34
N GLN A 62 -3.86 -2.21 -5.48
CA GLN A 62 -3.13 -1.27 -6.36
C GLN A 62 -3.55 -1.43 -7.82
N GLN A 63 -3.73 -2.66 -8.30
CA GLN A 63 -4.18 -2.93 -9.68
C GLN A 63 -5.58 -2.39 -9.97
N GLU A 64 -6.48 -2.36 -8.99
CA GLU A 64 -7.79 -1.69 -9.13
C GLU A 64 -7.61 -0.19 -9.37
N VAL A 65 -6.74 0.47 -8.60
CA VAL A 65 -6.42 1.90 -8.80
C VAL A 65 -5.77 2.12 -10.15
N VAL A 66 -4.79 1.30 -10.53
CA VAL A 66 -4.11 1.36 -11.83
C VAL A 66 -5.11 1.23 -12.97
N THR A 67 -5.95 0.20 -12.92
CA THR A 67 -6.95 -0.08 -13.96
C THR A 67 -7.94 1.06 -14.09
N GLU A 68 -8.48 1.55 -12.97
CA GLU A 68 -9.42 2.67 -13.00
C GLU A 68 -8.77 3.96 -13.50
N THR A 69 -7.52 4.22 -13.13
CA THR A 69 -6.76 5.38 -13.61
C THR A 69 -6.61 5.33 -15.14
N ILE A 70 -6.19 4.19 -15.67
CA ILE A 70 -6.03 3.98 -17.12
C ILE A 70 -7.38 4.09 -17.85
N ASN A 71 -8.44 3.49 -17.31
CA ASN A 71 -9.79 3.56 -17.88
C ASN A 71 -10.32 5.00 -17.96
N ARG A 72 -9.91 5.85 -17.01
CA ARG A 72 -10.24 7.28 -16.99
C ARG A 72 -9.29 8.13 -17.84
N GLY A 73 -8.34 7.52 -18.54
CA GLY A 73 -7.36 8.20 -19.40
C GLY A 73 -6.21 8.85 -18.63
N GLY A 74 -5.95 8.40 -17.41
CA GLY A 74 -4.82 8.81 -16.59
C GLY A 74 -3.57 7.97 -16.81
N GLU A 75 -2.52 8.32 -16.08
CA GLU A 75 -1.21 7.69 -16.11
C GLU A 75 -0.81 7.19 -14.72
N VAL A 76 -0.06 6.10 -14.68
CA VAL A 76 0.54 5.58 -13.45
C VAL A 76 2.01 5.27 -13.65
N MET A 77 2.76 5.24 -12.54
CA MET A 77 4.12 4.70 -12.52
C MET A 77 4.23 3.69 -11.38
N MET A 78 4.72 2.50 -11.73
CA MET A 78 5.06 1.44 -10.78
C MET A 78 6.58 1.43 -10.59
N GLU A 79 7.04 1.33 -9.35
CA GLU A 79 8.45 1.12 -9.02
C GLU A 79 8.69 -0.39 -8.85
N GLU A 80 9.61 -0.94 -9.65
CA GLU A 80 9.97 -2.36 -9.60
C GLU A 80 10.83 -2.68 -8.38
N THR A 81 10.56 -3.81 -7.73
CA THR A 81 11.35 -4.28 -6.59
C THR A 81 12.09 -5.57 -6.92
N ASP A 82 13.39 -5.45 -7.21
CA ASP A 82 14.24 -6.52 -7.75
C ASP A 82 14.38 -7.79 -6.89
N TRP A 83 14.26 -7.69 -5.57
CA TRP A 83 14.60 -8.80 -4.69
C TRP A 83 13.59 -9.95 -4.73
N LEU A 84 12.32 -9.67 -5.06
CA LEU A 84 11.27 -10.70 -5.17
C LEU A 84 11.45 -11.54 -6.44
N ARG A 85 11.78 -10.91 -7.57
CA ARG A 85 12.12 -11.62 -8.82
C ARG A 85 13.27 -12.60 -8.59
N LYS A 86 14.31 -12.15 -7.90
CA LYS A 86 15.47 -12.99 -7.53
C LYS A 86 15.11 -14.16 -6.61
N SER A 87 14.08 -14.00 -5.78
CA SER A 87 13.71 -14.98 -4.75
C SER A 87 12.58 -15.93 -5.17
N PHE A 88 11.75 -15.56 -6.14
CA PHE A 88 10.51 -16.26 -6.51
C PHE A 88 10.28 -16.43 -8.01
N GLY A 89 11.17 -15.92 -8.88
CA GLY A 89 11.02 -15.96 -10.34
C GLY A 89 10.25 -14.76 -10.90
N GLU A 90 10.21 -14.63 -12.23
CA GLU A 90 9.59 -13.49 -12.92
C GLU A 90 8.07 -13.42 -12.68
N ASP A 91 7.40 -14.57 -12.65
CA ASP A 91 5.93 -14.67 -12.54
C ASP A 91 5.37 -14.01 -11.26
N PHE A 92 6.17 -13.95 -10.18
CA PHE A 92 5.79 -13.36 -8.89
C PHE A 92 6.50 -12.04 -8.61
N GLY A 93 7.38 -11.60 -9.51
CA GLY A 93 8.16 -10.37 -9.37
C GLY A 93 7.29 -9.14 -9.20
N HIS A 94 6.23 -9.06 -10.00
CA HIS A 94 5.37 -7.88 -10.11
C HIS A 94 4.50 -7.63 -8.87
N VAL A 95 4.27 -8.65 -8.04
CA VAL A 95 3.49 -8.52 -6.78
C VAL A 95 4.22 -7.63 -5.77
N ALA A 96 5.53 -7.43 -5.98
CA ALA A 96 6.35 -6.53 -5.20
C ALA A 96 6.34 -5.08 -5.69
N ASP A 97 5.87 -4.85 -6.91
CA ASP A 97 5.92 -3.54 -7.55
C ASP A 97 4.99 -2.59 -6.79
N LYS A 98 5.41 -1.33 -6.73
CA LYS A 98 4.77 -0.31 -5.90
C LYS A 98 4.19 0.79 -6.75
N LEU A 99 2.91 1.07 -6.60
CA LEU A 99 2.31 2.25 -7.20
C LEU A 99 2.84 3.52 -6.52
N VAL A 100 3.68 4.27 -7.24
CA VAL A 100 4.39 5.45 -6.72
C VAL A 100 3.86 6.77 -7.29
N THR A 101 3.24 6.73 -8.47
CA THR A 101 2.65 7.92 -9.11
C THR A 101 1.29 7.60 -9.72
N VAL A 102 0.36 8.51 -9.51
CA VAL A 102 -0.95 8.57 -10.17
C VAL A 102 -1.14 9.96 -10.74
N ARG A 103 -1.50 10.05 -12.03
CA ARG A 103 -1.92 11.30 -12.67
C ARG A 103 -3.26 11.08 -13.35
N LEU A 104 -4.23 11.91 -13.04
CA LEU A 104 -5.52 11.91 -13.71
C LEU A 104 -6.02 13.35 -13.86
N HIS A 105 -6.09 13.84 -15.09
CA HIS A 105 -6.42 15.24 -15.35
C HIS A 105 -7.83 15.44 -15.90
N GLY A 106 -8.41 16.59 -15.56
CA GLY A 106 -9.73 16.97 -16.04
C GLY A 106 -10.87 16.24 -15.32
N PRO A 107 -12.11 16.31 -15.83
CA PRO A 107 -13.31 16.00 -15.06
C PRO A 107 -13.41 14.54 -14.58
N ALA A 108 -12.62 13.61 -15.12
CA ALA A 108 -12.57 12.24 -14.66
C ALA A 108 -11.89 12.07 -13.28
N ALA A 109 -11.09 13.06 -12.84
CA ALA A 109 -10.60 13.17 -11.47
C ALA A 109 -11.68 13.81 -10.58
N ASP A 110 -12.72 13.04 -10.28
CA ASP A 110 -13.88 13.42 -9.47
C ASP A 110 -13.81 12.82 -8.05
N ASP A 111 -14.82 13.11 -7.24
CA ASP A 111 -14.90 12.59 -5.87
C ASP A 111 -15.04 11.07 -5.83
N LEU A 112 -15.63 10.44 -6.86
CA LEU A 112 -15.70 8.98 -6.94
C LEU A 112 -14.31 8.36 -7.07
N TYR A 113 -13.46 8.96 -7.90
CA TYR A 113 -12.06 8.56 -7.99
C TYR A 113 -11.32 8.80 -6.67
N ALA A 114 -11.57 9.92 -5.99
CA ALA A 114 -10.98 10.19 -4.68
C ALA A 114 -11.43 9.17 -3.60
N ILE A 115 -12.69 8.73 -3.64
CA ILE A 115 -13.22 7.66 -2.78
C ILE A 115 -12.49 6.34 -3.06
N LEU A 116 -12.26 5.97 -4.33
CA LEU A 116 -11.47 4.78 -4.66
C LEU A 116 -10.07 4.85 -4.05
N LEU A 117 -9.37 5.98 -4.21
CA LEU A 117 -8.04 6.18 -3.63
C LEU A 117 -8.07 6.07 -2.10
N GLY A 118 -9.04 6.70 -1.44
CA GLY A 118 -9.22 6.64 0.00
C GLY A 118 -9.50 5.21 0.50
N PHE A 119 -10.37 4.48 -0.19
CA PHE A 119 -10.72 3.09 0.15
C PHE A 119 -9.56 2.10 -0.09
N ARG A 120 -8.53 2.51 -0.84
CA ARG A 120 -7.30 1.75 -1.11
C ARG A 120 -6.08 2.29 -0.38
N ALA A 121 -6.23 3.30 0.48
CA ALA A 121 -5.10 3.98 1.13
C ALA A 121 -4.16 3.06 1.93
N ASP A 122 -4.63 1.89 2.37
CA ASP A 122 -3.80 0.90 3.07
C ASP A 122 -2.83 0.12 2.18
N SER A 123 -3.13 0.01 0.89
CA SER A 123 -2.21 -0.56 -0.11
C SER A 123 -1.41 0.50 -0.87
N LEU A 124 -1.78 1.78 -0.76
CA LEU A 124 -1.10 2.92 -1.42
C LEU A 124 0.01 3.56 -0.56
N LYS A 125 0.70 2.77 0.27
CA LYS A 125 1.71 3.31 1.19
C LYS A 125 2.95 3.87 0.50
N ASP A 126 3.20 3.53 -0.75
CA ASP A 126 4.34 4.04 -1.51
C ASP A 126 3.96 5.18 -2.49
N LEU A 127 2.69 5.59 -2.51
CA LEU A 127 2.23 6.66 -3.40
C LEU A 127 2.83 8.00 -2.99
N ALA A 128 3.75 8.51 -3.81
CA ALA A 128 4.49 9.75 -3.56
C ALA A 128 3.94 10.94 -4.37
N VAL A 129 3.37 10.68 -5.54
CA VAL A 129 2.88 11.71 -6.45
C VAL A 129 1.42 11.45 -6.80
N LEU A 130 0.56 12.42 -6.50
CA LEU A 130 -0.84 12.44 -6.89
C LEU A 130 -1.14 13.75 -7.62
N ASP A 131 -1.41 13.67 -8.91
CA ASP A 131 -1.77 14.81 -9.75
C ASP A 131 -3.22 14.65 -10.22
N LEU A 132 -4.10 15.52 -9.71
CA LEU A 132 -5.53 15.56 -10.02
C LEU A 132 -5.90 16.89 -10.69
N ALA A 133 -4.95 17.57 -11.32
CA ALA A 133 -5.15 18.92 -11.83
C ALA A 133 -6.28 18.98 -12.89
N GLY A 134 -7.13 20.00 -12.78
CA GLY A 134 -8.32 20.18 -13.61
C GLY A 134 -9.47 19.23 -13.26
N GLY A 135 -9.34 18.45 -12.19
CA GLY A 135 -10.35 17.54 -11.67
C GLY A 135 -11.64 18.22 -11.23
N ALA A 136 -12.72 17.44 -11.24
CA ALA A 136 -14.00 17.81 -10.63
C ALA A 136 -14.06 17.49 -9.12
N ILE A 137 -12.91 17.21 -8.49
CA ILE A 137 -12.79 16.93 -7.06
C ILE A 137 -13.16 18.15 -6.20
N THR A 138 -13.94 17.89 -5.15
CA THR A 138 -14.45 18.86 -4.17
C THR A 138 -13.75 18.70 -2.81
N ASP A 139 -14.14 19.52 -1.82
CA ASP A 139 -13.69 19.34 -0.44
C ASP A 139 -14.11 17.97 0.14
N GLU A 140 -15.23 17.39 -0.29
CA GLU A 140 -15.68 16.05 0.10
C GLU A 140 -14.75 14.95 -0.43
N GLY A 141 -14.37 15.02 -1.71
CA GLY A 141 -13.38 14.10 -2.29
C GLY A 141 -12.00 14.27 -1.67
N LEU A 142 -11.57 15.50 -1.43
CA LEU A 142 -10.28 15.81 -0.80
C LEU A 142 -10.15 15.16 0.60
N GLN A 143 -11.23 15.05 1.37
CA GLN A 143 -11.21 14.37 2.67
C GLN A 143 -10.89 12.88 2.57
N GLN A 144 -11.24 12.23 1.46
CA GLN A 144 -10.95 10.81 1.25
C GLN A 144 -9.45 10.53 1.11
N LEU A 145 -8.67 11.55 0.71
CA LEU A 145 -7.24 11.42 0.43
C LEU A 145 -6.37 11.43 1.70
N LYS A 146 -6.92 11.68 2.89
CA LYS A 146 -6.17 11.80 4.16
C LYS A 146 -5.31 10.58 4.49
N GLY A 147 -5.72 9.39 4.04
CA GLY A 147 -4.99 8.13 4.28
C GLY A 147 -3.70 8.00 3.46
N LEU A 148 -3.47 8.86 2.47
CA LEU A 148 -2.29 8.84 1.58
C LEU A 148 -1.07 9.50 2.24
N SER A 149 -0.65 8.94 3.38
CA SER A 149 0.28 9.57 4.33
C SER A 149 1.69 9.86 3.79
N ASN A 150 2.10 9.20 2.70
CA ASN A 150 3.45 9.30 2.13
C ASN A 150 3.52 10.21 0.90
N LEU A 151 2.46 10.97 0.61
CA LEU A 151 2.47 11.95 -0.48
C LEU A 151 3.55 13.01 -0.27
N ARG A 152 4.33 13.23 -1.33
CA ARG A 152 5.33 14.29 -1.46
C ARG A 152 4.90 15.37 -2.43
N SER A 153 4.10 15.01 -3.43
CA SER A 153 3.57 15.94 -4.42
C SER A 153 2.08 15.73 -4.59
N LEU A 154 1.31 16.79 -4.33
CA LEU A 154 -0.13 16.84 -4.56
C LEU A 154 -0.47 18.03 -5.46
N ASP A 155 -1.08 17.77 -6.62
CA ASP A 155 -1.56 18.84 -7.50
C ASP A 155 -3.08 18.82 -7.63
N LEU A 156 -3.70 19.91 -7.18
CA LEU A 156 -5.14 20.17 -7.21
C LEU A 156 -5.45 21.46 -7.98
N ARG A 157 -4.52 21.98 -8.79
CA ARG A 157 -4.77 23.19 -9.59
C ARG A 157 -5.98 23.01 -10.50
N GLY A 158 -6.80 24.06 -10.64
CA GLY A 158 -8.02 24.00 -11.45
C GLY A 158 -9.11 23.03 -10.97
N THR A 159 -9.08 22.58 -9.71
CA THR A 159 -10.15 21.78 -9.09
C THR A 159 -11.14 22.65 -8.30
N MET A 160 -12.14 22.03 -7.67
CA MET A 160 -13.20 22.70 -6.89
C MET A 160 -12.90 22.72 -5.38
N VAL A 161 -11.71 22.31 -4.93
CA VAL A 161 -11.32 22.35 -3.51
C VAL A 161 -11.15 23.79 -3.02
N GLY A 162 -11.49 24.03 -1.76
CA GLY A 162 -11.51 25.39 -1.23
C GLY A 162 -11.20 25.44 0.26
N LYS A 163 -12.16 25.07 1.10
CA LYS A 163 -12.08 25.34 2.55
C LYS A 163 -11.01 24.49 3.22
N LEU A 164 -10.82 23.26 2.73
CA LEU A 164 -9.95 22.27 3.39
C LEU A 164 -8.48 22.36 2.96
N VAL A 165 -8.14 23.23 2.00
CA VAL A 165 -6.76 23.31 1.48
C VAL A 165 -5.76 23.78 2.54
N ALA A 166 -6.23 24.47 3.60
CA ALA A 166 -5.39 24.90 4.71
C ALA A 166 -4.94 23.74 5.62
N ASP A 167 -5.68 22.63 5.62
CA ASP A 167 -5.42 21.46 6.48
C ASP A 167 -4.46 20.45 5.82
N ILE A 168 -4.31 20.51 4.49
CA ILE A 168 -3.44 19.63 3.70
C ILE A 168 -2.04 19.43 4.32
N PRO A 169 -1.33 20.48 4.80
CA PRO A 169 0.00 20.32 5.37
C PRO A 169 0.06 19.51 6.68
N GLN A 170 -1.07 19.36 7.38
CA GLN A 170 -1.20 18.54 8.58
C GLN A 170 -1.48 17.08 8.24
N TRP A 171 -2.16 16.82 7.13
CA TRP A 171 -2.47 15.45 6.69
C TRP A 171 -1.27 14.78 6.02
N PHE A 172 -0.49 15.56 5.27
CA PHE A 172 0.65 15.07 4.51
C PHE A 172 1.95 15.67 5.07
N GLU A 173 2.47 15.04 6.12
CA GLU A 173 3.65 15.52 6.85
C GLU A 173 4.90 15.61 5.97
N GLN A 174 4.99 14.75 4.95
CA GLN A 174 6.11 14.69 4.01
C GLN A 174 5.89 15.52 2.72
N LEU A 175 4.81 16.29 2.64
CA LEU A 175 4.50 17.04 1.42
C LEU A 175 5.56 18.10 1.14
N GLU A 176 6.05 18.11 -0.10
CA GLU A 176 7.08 19.00 -0.62
C GLU A 176 6.54 19.91 -1.73
N PHE A 177 5.52 19.46 -2.47
CA PHE A 177 4.85 20.25 -3.50
C PHE A 177 3.33 20.23 -3.31
N LEU A 178 2.73 21.41 -3.39
CA LEU A 178 1.28 21.58 -3.32
C LEU A 178 0.80 22.55 -4.41
N GLY A 179 0.08 22.02 -5.39
CA GLY A 179 -0.67 22.82 -6.37
C GLY A 179 -2.11 23.03 -5.90
N LEU A 180 -2.59 24.27 -5.86
CA LEU A 180 -3.96 24.61 -5.43
C LEU A 180 -4.73 25.41 -6.49
N PRO A 181 -6.08 25.34 -6.50
CA PRO A 181 -6.88 26.23 -7.31
C PRO A 181 -6.63 27.70 -6.97
N LYS A 182 -6.81 28.56 -7.97
CA LYS A 182 -6.70 30.02 -7.78
C LYS A 182 -7.70 30.49 -6.73
N GLY A 183 -7.22 31.22 -5.73
CA GLY A 183 -8.08 31.79 -4.67
C GLY A 183 -8.53 30.81 -3.59
N ALA A 184 -8.18 29.52 -3.67
CA ALA A 184 -8.51 28.54 -2.63
C ALA A 184 -7.79 28.84 -1.30
N LEU A 185 -6.63 29.49 -1.35
CA LEU A 185 -5.82 29.80 -0.17
C LEU A 185 -5.83 31.30 0.14
N GLY A 186 -6.32 31.66 1.33
CA GLY A 186 -6.25 33.02 1.86
C GLY A 186 -4.83 33.47 2.21
N ILE A 187 -4.60 34.79 2.31
CA ILE A 187 -3.26 35.36 2.54
C ILE A 187 -2.62 34.89 3.85
N PHE A 188 -3.40 34.71 4.92
CA PHE A 188 -2.91 34.22 6.20
C PHE A 188 -2.50 32.75 6.14
N SER A 189 -3.33 31.89 5.55
CA SER A 189 -3.00 30.48 5.35
C SER A 189 -1.78 30.29 4.45
N ARG A 190 -1.58 31.20 3.48
CA ARG A 190 -0.36 31.22 2.66
C ARG A 190 0.89 31.57 3.47
N MET A 191 0.79 32.51 4.41
CA MET A 191 1.91 32.86 5.30
C MET A 191 2.21 31.74 6.32
N ALA A 192 1.19 30.99 6.74
CA ALA A 192 1.32 29.85 7.65
C ALA A 192 1.81 28.56 6.98
N MET A 193 1.95 28.54 5.65
CA MET A 193 2.38 27.37 4.90
C MET A 193 3.78 26.93 5.35
N PRO A 194 3.99 25.64 5.67
CA PRO A 194 5.31 25.15 6.03
C PRO A 194 6.35 25.43 4.94
N ARG A 195 7.55 25.85 5.35
CA ARG A 195 8.66 26.19 4.43
C ARG A 195 9.07 25.05 3.50
N ARG A 196 8.81 23.80 3.90
CA ARG A 196 9.09 22.61 3.08
C ARG A 196 8.21 22.52 1.83
N ILE A 197 7.05 23.18 1.82
CA ILE A 197 6.07 23.08 0.74
C ILE A 197 6.33 24.17 -0.29
N LYS A 198 6.68 23.74 -1.50
CA LYS A 198 6.64 24.55 -2.72
C LYS A 198 5.19 24.69 -3.16
N LEU A 199 4.63 25.88 -2.95
CA LEU A 199 3.24 26.19 -3.30
C LEU A 199 3.12 26.72 -4.73
N ALA A 200 2.22 26.13 -5.52
CA ALA A 200 1.77 26.64 -6.81
C ALA A 200 0.27 26.94 -6.77
N THR A 201 -0.17 28.01 -7.43
CA THR A 201 -1.59 28.37 -7.50
C THR A 201 -1.96 28.74 -8.93
N GLY A 202 -3.06 28.22 -9.44
CA GLY A 202 -3.53 28.56 -10.77
C GLY A 202 -4.45 27.52 -11.38
N ASP A 203 -4.56 27.59 -12.69
CA ASP A 203 -5.29 26.62 -13.49
C ASP A 203 -4.44 25.36 -13.72
N SER A 204 -5.10 24.29 -14.16
CA SER A 204 -4.42 23.05 -14.55
C SER A 204 -3.35 23.34 -15.62
N PRO A 205 -2.11 22.83 -15.51
CA PRO A 205 -1.14 22.95 -16.59
C PRO A 205 -1.72 22.30 -17.85
N ASN A 206 -1.74 23.03 -18.96
CA ASN A 206 -2.41 22.65 -20.21
C ASN A 206 -2.30 21.15 -20.53
N ARG A 207 -3.46 20.54 -20.86
CA ARG A 207 -3.52 19.28 -21.61
C ARG A 207 -2.77 19.49 -22.93
N ALA A 208 -1.61 18.85 -23.08
CA ALA A 208 -1.01 18.66 -24.39
C ALA A 208 -1.84 17.64 -25.18
#